data_AF-I1YI81-F1
#
_entry.id   AF-I1YI81-F1
#
_cell.length_a   1.000
_cell.length_b   1.000
_cell.length_c   1.000
_cell.angle_alpha   90.00
_cell.angle_beta   90.00
_cell.angle_gamma   90.00
#
_symmetry.space_group_name_H-M   'P 1'
#
loop_
_entity.id
_entity.type
_entity.pdbx_description
1 polymer ?
#
loop_
_entity_poly.entity_id
_entity_poly.type
_entity_poly.pdbx_seq_one_letter_code
_entity_poly.pdbx_strand_id
1 'polypeptide(L)'
;MAKAALHVNKLSAAKRQLQAAIRMYFQSEDELAVHTIAAAAYGLLKDIKKSRGMSEAADTYLVSVFYIVRDYRRGNLPEEMTRDSDFMTEIERLAEKLSSITAESRLSDVQASIGPELERQYWNDTNRAANFLKHADRDPEQAMPLDVIDNVLLLGKAVSSYQDVAPDDLGNEGLVFAAFLAAANDSYQLGEGSFSSVVASMRKVPVERRIELSYELITKMNIE
;
A
#
# COMPACT_ATOMS: atom_id res chain seq x y z
N MET A 1 -9.41 38.36 -18.50
CA MET A 1 -8.59 37.19 -18.12
C MET A 1 -9.46 35.95 -18.25
N ALA A 2 -9.11 34.99 -19.12
CA ALA A 2 -9.83 33.71 -19.17
C ALA A 2 -9.61 32.98 -17.84
N LYS A 3 -10.70 32.61 -17.18
CA LYS A 3 -10.64 31.85 -15.92
C LYS A 3 -10.24 30.43 -16.27
N ALA A 4 -8.97 30.07 -16.06
CA ALA A 4 -8.51 28.70 -16.25
C ALA A 4 -9.28 27.79 -15.27
N ALA A 5 -10.10 26.89 -15.80
CA ALA A 5 -10.86 25.92 -15.02
C ALA A 5 -10.18 24.55 -15.14
N LEU A 6 -9.76 23.99 -14.01
CA LEU A 6 -9.23 22.64 -13.96
C LEU A 6 -10.40 21.66 -13.80
N HIS A 7 -10.84 21.03 -14.89
CA HIS A 7 -11.81 19.93 -14.84
C HIS A 7 -11.09 18.62 -14.52
N VAL A 8 -11.07 18.25 -13.25
CA VAL A 8 -10.46 17.01 -12.74
C VAL A 8 -11.51 16.25 -11.94
N ASN A 9 -11.65 14.95 -12.21
CA ASN A 9 -12.54 14.08 -11.45
C ASN A 9 -11.76 13.47 -10.27
N LYS A 10 -12.46 12.86 -9.29
CA LYS A 10 -11.81 12.28 -8.10
C LYS A 10 -10.68 11.31 -8.44
N LEU A 11 -10.86 10.48 -9.48
CA LEU A 11 -9.87 9.48 -9.88
C LEU A 11 -8.62 10.12 -10.49
N SER A 12 -8.77 11.10 -11.39
CA SER A 12 -7.62 11.80 -11.97
C SER A 12 -6.91 12.72 -10.96
N ALA A 13 -7.62 13.26 -9.97
CA ALA A 13 -7.00 13.93 -8.83
C ALA A 13 -6.16 12.95 -7.99
N ALA A 14 -6.74 11.79 -7.65
CA ALA A 14 -6.05 10.77 -6.89
C ALA A 14 -4.78 10.27 -7.61
N LYS A 15 -4.88 9.99 -8.92
CA LYS A 15 -3.73 9.58 -9.75
C LYS A 15 -2.58 10.59 -9.63
N ARG A 16 -2.87 11.87 -9.87
CA ARG A 16 -1.87 12.94 -9.87
C ARG A 16 -1.24 13.15 -8.51
N GLN A 17 -2.04 13.12 -7.44
CA GLN A 17 -1.54 13.25 -6.07
C GLN A 17 -0.66 12.04 -5.70
N LEU A 18 -1.08 10.83 -6.03
CA LEU A 18 -0.33 9.62 -5.73
C LEU A 18 1.00 9.57 -6.49
N GLN A 19 1.01 9.89 -7.78
CA GLN A 19 2.24 10.00 -8.56
C GLN A 19 3.18 11.07 -7.99
N ALA A 20 2.64 12.22 -7.55
CA ALA A 20 3.44 13.25 -6.91
C ALA A 20 4.05 12.78 -5.58
N ALA A 21 3.26 12.12 -4.73
CA ALA A 21 3.73 11.59 -3.45
C ALA A 21 4.83 10.52 -3.64
N ILE A 22 4.70 9.65 -4.64
CA ILE A 22 5.73 8.65 -4.99
C ILE A 22 7.04 9.34 -5.41
N ARG A 23 6.97 10.38 -6.26
CA ARG A 23 8.17 11.13 -6.66
C ARG A 23 8.81 11.85 -5.48
N MET A 24 8.01 12.51 -4.64
CA MET A 24 8.50 13.18 -3.42
C MET A 24 9.20 12.17 -2.50
N TYR A 25 8.61 11.00 -2.30
CA TYR A 25 9.23 9.93 -1.51
C TYR A 25 10.59 9.50 -2.07
N PHE A 26 10.68 9.24 -3.38
CA PHE A 26 11.94 8.82 -4.00
C PHE A 26 12.99 9.93 -4.13
N GLN A 27 12.57 11.18 -4.08
CA GLN A 27 13.45 12.35 -4.00
C GLN A 27 13.91 12.63 -2.56
N SER A 28 13.48 11.82 -1.58
CA SER A 28 13.75 12.04 -0.14
C SER A 28 13.31 13.43 0.33
N GLU A 29 12.16 13.88 -0.17
CA GLU A 29 11.49 15.09 0.32
C GLU A 29 11.00 14.93 1.76
N ASP A 30 10.56 16.04 2.35
CA ASP A 30 10.02 16.07 3.71
C ASP A 30 8.91 15.02 3.93
N GLU A 31 9.09 14.19 4.97
CA GLU A 31 8.22 13.04 5.23
C GLU A 31 6.76 13.45 5.50
N LEU A 32 6.56 14.60 6.14
CA LEU A 32 5.24 15.12 6.45
C LEU A 32 4.54 15.62 5.17
N ALA A 33 5.29 16.26 4.27
CA ALA A 33 4.79 16.66 2.96
C ALA A 33 4.39 15.44 2.11
N VAL A 34 5.25 14.41 2.05
CA VAL A 34 4.93 13.14 1.38
C VAL A 34 3.65 12.53 1.95
N HIS A 35 3.57 12.41 3.27
CA HIS A 35 2.43 11.83 3.97
C HIS A 35 1.14 12.57 3.66
N THR A 36 1.19 13.90 3.67
CA THR A 36 0.02 14.75 3.43
C THR A 36 -0.56 14.52 2.03
N ILE A 37 0.30 14.48 1.01
CA ILE A 37 -0.15 14.26 -0.37
C ILE A 37 -0.61 12.82 -0.58
N ALA A 38 0.08 11.84 0.00
CA ALA A 38 -0.33 10.44 -0.06
C ALA A 38 -1.69 10.21 0.63
N ALA A 39 -1.90 10.81 1.81
CA ALA A 39 -3.16 10.72 2.56
C ALA A 39 -4.33 11.37 1.81
N ALA A 40 -4.09 12.49 1.12
CA ALA A 40 -5.08 13.13 0.26
C ALA A 40 -5.50 12.20 -0.91
N ALA A 41 -4.52 11.58 -1.59
CA ALA A 41 -4.79 10.63 -2.66
C ALA A 41 -5.57 9.42 -2.13
N TYR A 42 -5.13 8.86 -1.01
CA TYR A 42 -5.76 7.72 -0.36
C TYR A 42 -7.20 8.01 0.08
N GLY A 43 -7.46 9.22 0.59
CA GLY A 43 -8.79 9.71 0.93
C GLY A 43 -9.75 9.74 -0.27
N LEU A 44 -9.27 10.14 -1.45
CA LEU A 44 -10.06 10.11 -2.68
C LEU A 44 -10.34 8.67 -3.14
N LEU A 45 -9.34 7.79 -3.04
CA LEU A 45 -9.46 6.39 -3.48
C LEU A 45 -10.44 5.60 -2.61
N LYS A 46 -10.36 5.74 -1.28
CA LYS A 46 -11.32 5.08 -0.38
C LYS A 46 -12.75 5.55 -0.62
N ASP A 47 -12.95 6.84 -0.93
CA ASP A 47 -14.26 7.39 -1.26
C ASP A 47 -14.82 6.76 -2.54
N ILE A 48 -13.96 6.59 -3.56
CA ILE A 48 -14.33 5.93 -4.82
C ILE A 48 -14.67 4.46 -4.56
N LYS A 49 -13.83 3.72 -3.82
CA LYS A 49 -14.10 2.33 -3.42
C LYS A 49 -15.44 2.19 -2.72
N LYS A 50 -15.70 3.04 -1.72
CA LYS A 50 -16.97 3.06 -0.99
C LYS A 50 -18.17 3.31 -1.91
N SER A 51 -18.05 4.24 -2.85
CA SER A 51 -19.13 4.52 -3.83
C SER A 51 -19.43 3.35 -4.77
N ARG A 52 -18.49 2.40 -4.91
CA ARG A 52 -18.62 1.17 -5.71
C ARG A 52 -18.97 -0.06 -4.87
N GLY A 53 -19.30 0.12 -3.59
CA GLY A 53 -19.65 -0.98 -2.68
C GLY A 53 -18.46 -1.78 -2.14
N MET A 54 -17.23 -1.26 -2.28
CA MET A 54 -16.01 -1.89 -1.76
C MET A 54 -15.65 -1.31 -0.38
N SER A 55 -14.91 -2.09 0.42
CA SER A 55 -14.42 -1.65 1.74
C SER A 55 -12.91 -1.74 1.80
N GLU A 56 -12.25 -0.59 1.78
CA GLU A 56 -10.79 -0.47 1.82
C GLU A 56 -10.16 -1.17 3.04
N ALA A 57 -10.78 -1.01 4.21
CA ALA A 57 -10.32 -1.68 5.41
C ALA A 57 -10.48 -3.20 5.30
N ALA A 58 -11.62 -3.68 4.79
CA ALA A 58 -11.84 -5.11 4.60
C ALA A 58 -10.87 -5.71 3.58
N ASP A 59 -10.61 -5.01 2.48
CA ASP A 59 -9.69 -5.44 1.42
C ASP A 59 -8.26 -5.53 1.95
N THR A 60 -7.82 -4.55 2.76
CA THR A 60 -6.49 -4.57 3.37
C THR A 60 -6.31 -5.81 4.27
N TYR A 61 -7.29 -6.10 5.14
CA TYR A 61 -7.24 -7.29 5.98
C TYR A 61 -7.38 -8.59 5.18
N LEU A 62 -8.18 -8.57 4.11
CA LEU A 62 -8.37 -9.72 3.24
C LEU A 62 -7.05 -10.19 2.67
N VAL A 63 -6.20 -9.31 2.16
CA VAL A 63 -4.89 -9.70 1.60
C VAL A 63 -4.08 -10.46 2.65
N SER A 64 -3.87 -9.89 3.84
CA SER A 64 -3.07 -10.52 4.89
C SER A 64 -3.65 -11.87 5.33
N VAL A 65 -4.96 -11.91 5.60
CA VAL A 65 -5.63 -13.13 6.07
C VAL A 65 -5.70 -14.20 4.98
N PHE A 66 -5.97 -13.82 3.74
CA PHE A 66 -6.05 -14.73 2.61
C PHE A 66 -4.73 -15.45 2.38
N TYR A 67 -3.61 -14.72 2.29
CA TYR A 67 -2.30 -15.32 2.05
C TYR A 67 -1.87 -16.20 3.23
N ILE A 68 -2.09 -15.77 4.48
CA ILE A 68 -1.80 -16.59 5.66
C ILE A 68 -2.60 -17.90 5.65
N VAL A 69 -3.92 -17.86 5.46
CA VAL A 69 -4.77 -19.06 5.47
C VAL A 69 -4.46 -19.98 4.29
N ARG A 70 -4.23 -19.42 3.10
CA ARG A 70 -3.91 -20.21 1.91
C ARG A 70 -2.55 -20.87 2.03
N ASP A 71 -1.53 -20.15 2.49
CA ASP A 71 -0.17 -20.67 2.60
C ASP A 71 -0.06 -21.66 3.79
N TYR A 72 -0.84 -21.47 4.86
CA TYR A 72 -1.09 -22.50 5.88
C TYR A 72 -1.64 -23.79 5.25
N ARG A 73 -2.70 -23.69 4.45
CA ARG A 73 -3.31 -24.86 3.76
C ARG A 73 -2.39 -25.52 2.74
N ARG A 74 -1.39 -24.80 2.22
CA ARG A 74 -0.33 -25.34 1.35
C ARG A 74 0.82 -25.98 2.13
N GLY A 75 0.91 -25.77 3.44
CA GLY A 75 2.07 -26.16 4.24
C GLY A 75 3.32 -25.32 3.96
N ASN A 76 3.14 -24.08 3.48
CA ASN A 76 4.22 -23.21 3.00
C ASN A 76 4.42 -21.97 3.90
N LEU A 77 3.94 -21.98 5.14
CA LEU A 77 4.23 -20.89 6.07
C LEU A 77 5.73 -20.85 6.40
N PRO A 78 6.33 -19.65 6.55
CA PRO A 78 7.71 -19.49 7.00
C PRO A 78 7.97 -20.20 8.33
N GLU A 79 9.17 -20.74 8.51
CA GLU A 79 9.54 -21.44 9.75
C GLU A 79 9.44 -20.53 10.99
N GLU A 80 9.72 -19.25 10.84
CA GLU A 80 9.63 -18.28 11.93
C GLU A 80 8.19 -18.17 12.45
N MET A 81 7.20 -18.30 11.54
CA MET A 81 5.78 -18.26 11.88
C MET A 81 5.30 -19.56 12.52
N THR A 82 5.81 -20.71 12.08
CA THR A 82 5.36 -22.02 12.58
C THR A 82 5.92 -22.37 13.97
N ARG A 83 6.94 -21.64 14.44
CA ARG A 83 7.51 -21.79 15.80
C ARG A 83 6.65 -21.19 16.91
N ASP A 84 5.74 -20.27 16.59
CA ASP A 84 4.84 -19.64 17.56
C ASP A 84 3.54 -20.45 17.65
N SER A 85 3.38 -21.20 18.76
CA SER A 85 2.22 -22.06 18.97
C SER A 85 0.91 -21.29 19.12
N ASP A 86 0.95 -20.10 19.71
CA ASP A 86 -0.24 -19.27 19.92
C ASP A 86 -0.69 -18.67 18.59
N PHE A 87 0.28 -18.22 17.78
CA PHE A 87 0.02 -17.76 16.42
C PHE A 87 -0.55 -18.87 15.53
N MET A 88 0.02 -20.07 15.58
CA MET A 88 -0.49 -21.23 14.82
C MET A 88 -1.89 -21.63 15.23
N THR A 89 -2.22 -21.58 16.52
CA THR A 89 -3.58 -21.83 17.02
C THR A 89 -4.57 -20.82 16.46
N GLU A 90 -4.21 -19.53 16.39
CA GLU A 90 -5.09 -18.51 15.80
C GLU A 90 -5.22 -18.67 14.28
N ILE A 91 -4.15 -19.07 13.58
CA ILE A 91 -4.22 -19.40 12.14
C ILE A 91 -5.17 -20.56 11.89
N GLU A 92 -5.09 -21.63 12.69
CA GLU A 92 -5.99 -22.78 12.60
C GLU A 92 -7.45 -22.36 12.77
N ARG A 93 -7.73 -21.57 13.82
CA ARG A 93 -9.06 -21.03 14.07
C ARG A 93 -9.57 -20.15 12.92
N LEU A 94 -8.71 -19.31 12.34
CA LEU A 94 -9.04 -18.49 11.18
C LEU A 94 -9.28 -19.35 9.93
N ALA A 95 -8.47 -20.37 9.69
CA ALA A 95 -8.59 -21.29 8.57
C ALA A 95 -9.86 -22.16 8.65
N GLU A 96 -10.32 -22.51 9.85
CA GLU A 96 -11.62 -23.15 10.07
C GLU A 96 -12.77 -22.19 9.79
N LYS A 97 -12.71 -20.96 10.33
CA LYS A 97 -13.74 -19.95 10.12
C LYS A 97 -13.86 -19.51 8.65
N LEU A 98 -12.74 -19.51 7.93
CA LEU A 98 -12.63 -19.13 6.52
C LEU A 98 -12.50 -20.37 5.63
N SER A 99 -13.31 -21.39 5.90
CA SER A 99 -13.23 -22.70 5.24
C SER A 99 -13.32 -22.66 3.70
N SER A 100 -13.94 -21.61 3.16
CA SER A 100 -14.06 -21.34 1.71
C SER A 100 -12.74 -21.00 1.02
N ILE A 101 -11.73 -20.52 1.75
CA ILE A 101 -10.40 -20.23 1.20
C ILE A 101 -9.61 -21.53 1.14
N THR A 102 -9.41 -22.09 -0.05
CA THR A 102 -8.65 -23.33 -0.28
C THR A 102 -7.20 -23.04 -0.69
N ALA A 103 -6.35 -24.07 -0.73
CA ALA A 103 -4.98 -23.96 -1.24
C ALA A 103 -4.92 -23.45 -2.70
N GLU A 104 -5.98 -23.66 -3.48
CA GLU A 104 -6.10 -23.27 -4.90
C GLU A 104 -6.91 -21.99 -5.12
N SER A 105 -7.51 -21.43 -4.07
CA SER A 105 -8.29 -20.19 -4.18
C SER A 105 -7.40 -19.05 -4.67
N ARG A 106 -7.98 -18.15 -5.47
CA ARG A 106 -7.37 -16.88 -5.85
C ARG A 106 -7.96 -15.77 -5.00
N LEU A 107 -7.19 -14.71 -4.78
CA LEU A 107 -7.62 -13.55 -4.00
C LEU A 107 -8.90 -12.93 -4.59
N SER A 108 -9.00 -12.93 -5.92
CA SER A 108 -10.17 -12.47 -6.69
C SER A 108 -11.46 -13.23 -6.38
N ASP A 109 -11.36 -14.44 -5.83
CA ASP A 109 -12.50 -15.33 -5.61
C ASP A 109 -13.15 -15.09 -4.23
N VAL A 110 -12.55 -14.22 -3.41
CA VAL A 110 -12.93 -14.02 -2.01
C VAL A 110 -13.35 -12.57 -1.80
N GLN A 111 -14.52 -12.38 -1.19
CA GLN A 111 -14.93 -11.08 -0.67
C GLN A 111 -14.88 -11.11 0.85
N ALA A 112 -14.32 -10.06 1.45
CA ALA A 112 -14.27 -9.91 2.90
C ALA A 112 -15.26 -8.85 3.37
N SER A 113 -15.73 -9.04 4.60
CA SER A 113 -16.31 -7.98 5.41
C SER A 113 -15.64 -8.01 6.78
N ILE A 114 -15.55 -6.85 7.41
CA ILE A 114 -14.99 -6.70 8.76
C ILE A 114 -16.03 -6.06 9.68
N GLY A 115 -15.93 -6.36 10.96
CA GLY A 115 -16.78 -5.74 11.98
C GLY A 115 -16.45 -4.25 12.18
N PRO A 116 -17.40 -3.46 12.71
CA PRO A 116 -17.25 -2.01 12.87
C PRO A 116 -16.11 -1.61 13.81
N GLU A 117 -15.74 -2.46 14.77
CA GLU A 117 -14.62 -2.20 15.68
C GLU A 117 -13.28 -2.22 14.93
N LEU A 118 -13.06 -3.27 14.14
CA LEU A 118 -11.82 -3.44 13.37
C LEU A 118 -11.71 -2.38 12.26
N GLU A 119 -12.84 -2.00 11.66
CA GLU A 119 -12.88 -0.87 10.73
C GLU A 119 -12.51 0.44 11.41
N ARG A 120 -13.02 0.71 12.62
CA ARG A 120 -12.67 1.92 13.38
C ARG A 120 -11.19 1.94 13.73
N GLN A 121 -10.65 0.82 14.20
CA GLN A 121 -9.22 0.69 14.50
C GLN A 121 -8.36 0.99 13.27
N TYR A 122 -8.68 0.38 12.12
CA TYR A 122 -8.00 0.62 10.85
C TYR A 122 -7.93 2.12 10.51
N TRP A 123 -9.05 2.82 10.64
CA TRP A 123 -9.13 4.25 10.34
C TRP A 123 -8.44 5.11 11.40
N ASN A 124 -8.45 4.72 12.67
CA ASN A 124 -7.71 5.42 13.72
C ASN A 124 -6.20 5.36 13.47
N ASP A 125 -5.69 4.18 13.12
CA ASP A 125 -4.27 3.98 12.84
C ASP A 125 -3.86 4.74 11.57
N THR A 126 -4.65 4.61 10.50
CA THR A 126 -4.41 5.33 9.24
C THR A 126 -4.42 6.84 9.41
N ASN A 127 -5.34 7.38 10.22
CA ASN A 127 -5.48 8.83 10.41
C ASN A 127 -4.59 9.35 11.55
N ARG A 128 -3.77 8.52 12.20
CA ARG A 128 -3.02 8.91 13.42
C ARG A 128 -2.16 10.15 13.20
N ALA A 129 -1.38 10.19 12.11
CA ALA A 129 -0.53 11.35 11.79
C ALA A 129 -1.36 12.62 11.56
N ALA A 130 -2.40 12.56 10.72
CA ALA A 130 -3.30 13.71 10.50
C ALA A 130 -4.01 14.17 11.79
N ASN A 131 -4.38 13.22 12.66
CA ASN A 131 -5.02 13.48 13.94
C ASN A 131 -4.08 14.15 14.95
N PHE A 132 -2.79 13.83 14.90
CA PHE A 132 -1.80 14.53 15.71
C PHE A 132 -1.60 15.96 15.22
N LEU A 133 -1.42 16.16 13.91
CA LEU A 133 -1.19 17.49 13.34
C LEU A 133 -2.33 18.47 13.64
N LYS A 134 -3.59 18.03 13.58
CA LYS A 134 -4.75 18.87 13.93
C LYS A 134 -4.83 19.24 15.42
N HIS A 135 -4.05 18.59 16.27
CA HIS A 135 -4.01 18.79 17.73
C HIS A 135 -2.68 19.34 18.23
N ALA A 136 -1.67 19.48 17.37
CA ALA A 136 -0.31 19.90 17.74
C ALA A 136 -0.28 21.24 18.51
N ASP A 137 -1.15 22.20 18.16
CA ASP A 137 -1.23 23.50 18.87
C ASP A 137 -1.86 23.40 20.27
N ARG A 138 -2.66 22.36 20.53
CA ARG A 138 -3.32 22.16 21.83
C ARG A 138 -2.45 21.36 22.79
N ASP A 139 -1.57 20.52 22.26
CA ASP A 139 -0.71 19.61 23.02
C ASP A 139 0.76 19.76 22.57
N PRO A 140 1.40 20.92 22.82
CA PRO A 140 2.73 21.26 22.27
C PRO A 140 3.88 20.40 22.80
N GLU A 141 3.67 19.71 23.94
CA GLU A 141 4.62 18.77 24.54
C GLU A 141 4.46 17.34 23.98
N GLN A 142 3.39 17.07 23.23
CA GLN A 142 3.16 15.76 22.66
C GLN A 142 4.09 15.56 21.47
N ALA A 143 5.08 14.69 21.63
CA ALA A 143 5.92 14.23 20.53
C ALA A 143 5.28 13.00 19.86
N MET A 144 5.31 12.97 18.52
CA MET A 144 5.00 11.76 17.77
C MET A 144 6.31 11.01 17.52
N PRO A 145 6.39 9.71 17.83
CA PRO A 145 7.55 8.94 17.43
C PRO A 145 7.61 8.83 15.90
N LEU A 146 8.82 8.79 15.34
CA LEU A 146 9.06 8.82 13.88
C LEU A 146 8.42 7.63 13.15
N ASP A 147 8.22 6.51 13.83
CA ASP A 147 7.59 5.30 13.29
C ASP A 147 6.09 5.44 12.98
N VAL A 148 5.46 6.53 13.42
CA VAL A 148 4.03 6.79 13.16
C VAL A 148 3.81 7.28 11.71
N ILE A 149 4.82 7.86 11.06
CA ILE A 149 4.76 8.26 9.65
C ILE A 149 5.36 7.14 8.79
N ASP A 150 4.56 6.13 8.50
CA ASP A 150 4.93 5.09 7.54
C ASP A 150 4.44 5.46 6.12
N ASN A 151 5.26 6.26 5.43
CA ASN A 151 4.97 6.68 4.06
C ASN A 151 4.97 5.51 3.07
N VAL A 152 5.79 4.48 3.28
CA VAL A 152 5.84 3.32 2.39
C VAL A 152 4.54 2.54 2.47
N LEU A 153 4.07 2.28 3.70
CA LEU A 153 2.79 1.59 3.92
C LEU A 153 1.62 2.40 3.35
N LEU A 154 1.57 3.71 3.60
CA LEU A 154 0.49 4.56 3.08
C LEU A 154 0.49 4.62 1.55
N LEU A 155 1.66 4.78 0.91
CA LEU A 155 1.80 4.74 -0.54
C LEU A 155 1.40 3.37 -1.09
N GLY A 156 1.82 2.27 -0.45
CA GLY A 156 1.42 0.91 -0.81
C GLY A 156 -0.09 0.70 -0.77
N LYS A 157 -0.75 1.14 0.31
CA LYS A 157 -2.22 1.14 0.41
C LYS A 157 -2.85 1.94 -0.72
N ALA A 158 -2.38 3.16 -0.98
CA ALA A 158 -2.92 4.00 -2.05
C ALA A 158 -2.70 3.43 -3.45
N VAL A 159 -1.56 2.79 -3.72
CA VAL A 159 -1.30 2.10 -4.99
C VAL A 159 -2.27 0.92 -5.16
N SER A 160 -2.46 0.11 -4.12
CA SER A 160 -3.44 -0.99 -4.14
C SER A 160 -4.85 -0.48 -4.39
N SER A 161 -5.31 0.54 -3.63
CA SER A 161 -6.64 1.12 -3.82
C SER A 161 -6.82 1.75 -5.20
N TYR A 162 -5.74 2.27 -5.82
CA TYR A 162 -5.79 2.78 -7.19
C TYR A 162 -6.03 1.64 -8.18
N GLN A 163 -5.28 0.54 -8.08
CA GLN A 163 -5.42 -0.63 -8.94
C GLN A 163 -6.82 -1.27 -8.85
N ASP A 164 -7.46 -1.19 -7.69
CA ASP A 164 -8.82 -1.70 -7.48
C ASP A 164 -9.89 -0.93 -8.25
N VAL A 165 -9.68 0.37 -8.51
CA VAL A 165 -10.72 1.26 -9.03
C VAL A 165 -10.39 1.92 -10.36
N ALA A 166 -9.13 1.96 -10.75
CA ALA A 166 -8.68 2.57 -11.98
C ALA A 166 -8.75 1.56 -13.13
N PRO A 167 -9.24 1.97 -14.31
CA PRO A 167 -9.19 1.13 -15.50
C PRO A 167 -7.79 1.12 -16.15
N ASP A 168 -6.89 1.99 -15.71
CA ASP A 168 -5.54 2.18 -16.21
C ASP A 168 -4.49 1.92 -15.11
N ASP A 169 -3.22 1.89 -15.51
CA ASP A 169 -2.11 1.85 -14.55
C ASP A 169 -1.79 3.22 -13.97
N LEU A 170 -0.94 3.24 -12.94
CA LEU A 170 -0.45 4.45 -12.28
C LEU A 170 0.78 5.06 -12.99
N GLY A 171 1.10 4.59 -14.19
CA GLY A 171 2.27 4.99 -14.96
C GLY A 171 3.59 4.48 -14.38
N ASN A 172 4.68 5.13 -14.79
CA ASN A 172 6.04 4.78 -14.39
C ASN A 172 6.25 4.88 -12.88
N GLU A 173 5.62 5.83 -12.20
CA GLU A 173 5.68 5.95 -10.73
C GLU A 173 5.15 4.70 -10.05
N GLY A 174 3.99 4.20 -10.47
CA GLY A 174 3.41 2.98 -9.91
C GLY A 174 4.24 1.74 -10.22
N LEU A 175 4.75 1.62 -11.44
CA LEU A 175 5.60 0.50 -11.86
C LEU A 175 6.89 0.45 -11.02
N VAL A 176 7.58 1.58 -10.89
CA VAL A 176 8.84 1.68 -10.14
C VAL A 176 8.59 1.49 -8.65
N PHE A 177 7.51 2.05 -8.10
CA PHE A 177 7.17 1.84 -6.69
C PHE A 177 6.86 0.37 -6.37
N ALA A 178 6.08 -0.31 -7.22
CA ALA A 178 5.84 -1.74 -7.08
C ALA A 178 7.14 -2.57 -7.20
N ALA A 179 8.04 -2.19 -8.12
CA ALA A 179 9.33 -2.85 -8.26
C ALA A 179 10.24 -2.64 -7.03
N PHE A 180 10.19 -1.44 -6.43
CA PHE A 180 10.91 -1.10 -5.20
C PHE A 180 10.48 -2.00 -4.04
N LEU A 181 9.17 -2.18 -3.84
CA LEU A 181 8.63 -3.09 -2.83
C LEU A 181 9.03 -4.55 -3.11
N ALA A 182 8.94 -4.99 -4.36
CA ALA A 182 9.33 -6.34 -4.75
C ALA A 182 10.84 -6.60 -4.56
N ALA A 183 11.69 -5.61 -4.79
CA ALA A 183 13.14 -5.71 -4.57
C ALA A 183 13.49 -5.81 -3.07
N ALA A 184 12.66 -5.29 -2.17
CA ALA A 184 12.80 -5.41 -0.72
C ALA A 184 12.24 -6.74 -0.15
N ASN A 185 11.46 -7.48 -0.95
CA ASN A 185 10.91 -8.77 -0.56
C ASN A 185 11.77 -9.93 -1.08
N ASP A 186 12.52 -10.60 -0.22
CA ASP A 186 13.39 -11.72 -0.58
C ASP A 186 12.62 -12.94 -1.11
N SER A 187 11.36 -13.09 -0.72
CA SER A 187 10.48 -14.16 -1.22
C SER A 187 9.95 -13.88 -2.63
N TYR A 188 10.09 -12.66 -3.16
CA TYR A 188 9.64 -12.34 -4.51
C TYR A 188 10.54 -13.00 -5.57
N GLN A 189 9.95 -13.86 -6.40
CA GLN A 189 10.63 -14.54 -7.49
C GLN A 189 10.54 -13.74 -8.79
N LEU A 190 11.68 -13.57 -9.47
CA LEU A 190 11.77 -12.88 -10.75
C LEU A 190 11.11 -13.73 -11.84
N GLY A 191 10.19 -13.12 -12.59
CA GLY A 191 9.66 -13.69 -13.82
C GLY A 191 10.35 -13.13 -15.06
N GLU A 192 9.66 -13.17 -16.19
CA GLU A 192 10.08 -12.50 -17.43
C GLU A 192 9.49 -11.08 -17.53
N GLY A 193 9.98 -10.28 -18.48
CA GLY A 193 9.40 -8.97 -18.82
C GLY A 193 10.04 -7.74 -18.14
N SER A 194 9.51 -6.57 -18.50
CA SER A 194 10.06 -5.27 -18.10
C SER A 194 10.03 -5.05 -16.59
N PHE A 195 8.95 -5.42 -15.90
CA PHE A 195 8.86 -5.33 -14.44
C PHE A 195 9.97 -6.11 -13.74
N SER A 196 10.17 -7.37 -14.11
CA SER A 196 11.23 -8.23 -13.55
C SER A 196 12.63 -7.66 -13.81
N SER A 197 12.85 -7.02 -14.97
CA SER A 197 14.10 -6.30 -15.27
C SER A 197 14.34 -5.12 -14.33
N VAL A 198 13.30 -4.33 -14.01
CA VAL A 198 13.39 -3.22 -13.04
C VAL A 198 13.70 -3.75 -11.64
N VAL A 199 13.00 -4.80 -11.18
CA VAL A 199 13.27 -5.43 -9.87
C VAL A 199 14.69 -5.97 -9.80
N ALA A 200 15.15 -6.66 -10.84
CA ALA A 200 16.51 -7.18 -10.93
C ALA A 200 17.55 -6.05 -10.89
N SER A 201 17.28 -4.91 -11.52
CA SER A 201 18.17 -3.75 -11.50
C SER A 201 18.27 -3.12 -10.11
N MET A 202 17.14 -3.03 -9.39
CA MET A 202 17.13 -2.55 -8.00
C MET A 202 17.85 -3.49 -7.03
N ARG A 203 17.77 -4.81 -7.25
CA ARG A 203 18.49 -5.79 -6.42
C ARG A 203 20.02 -5.77 -6.62
N LYS A 204 20.51 -5.23 -7.74
CA LYS A 204 21.95 -5.07 -8.01
C LYS A 204 22.59 -3.92 -7.25
N VAL A 205 21.81 -2.98 -6.72
CA VAL A 205 22.33 -1.85 -5.95
C VAL A 205 22.12 -2.06 -4.44
N PRO A 206 22.99 -1.50 -3.59
CA PRO A 206 22.79 -1.48 -2.14
C PRO A 206 21.43 -0.88 -1.75
N VAL A 207 20.86 -1.32 -0.64
CA VAL A 207 19.50 -0.93 -0.21
C VAL A 207 19.36 0.59 -0.08
N GLU A 208 20.36 1.24 0.49
CA GLU A 208 20.46 2.68 0.67
C GLU A 208 20.47 3.47 -0.65
N ARG A 209 20.82 2.85 -1.78
CA ARG A 209 20.84 3.47 -3.11
C ARG A 209 19.54 3.24 -3.89
N ARG A 210 18.63 2.39 -3.42
CA ARG A 210 17.41 2.02 -4.16
C ARG A 210 16.42 3.18 -4.28
N ILE A 211 16.39 4.09 -3.31
CA ILE A 211 15.55 5.29 -3.33
C ILE A 211 15.98 6.21 -4.48
N GLU A 212 17.27 6.58 -4.54
CA GLU A 212 17.83 7.41 -5.59
C GLU A 212 17.67 6.76 -6.98
N LEU A 213 17.96 5.46 -7.09
CA LEU A 213 17.76 4.72 -8.34
C LEU A 213 16.31 4.77 -8.82
N SER A 214 15.34 4.63 -7.90
CA SER A 214 13.92 4.71 -8.24
C SER A 214 13.54 6.06 -8.83
N TYR A 215 14.04 7.15 -8.26
CA TYR A 215 13.80 8.49 -8.79
C TYR A 215 14.41 8.69 -10.19
N GLU A 216 15.65 8.23 -10.40
CA GLU A 216 16.30 8.28 -11.70
C GLU A 216 15.53 7.49 -12.77
N LEU A 217 15.05 6.29 -12.42
CA LEU A 217 14.27 5.45 -13.33
C LEU A 217 12.97 6.16 -13.75
N ILE A 218 12.21 6.69 -12.79
CA ILE A 218 10.98 7.44 -13.09
C ILE A 218 11.28 8.62 -14.03
N THR A 219 12.35 9.38 -13.74
CA THR A 219 12.73 10.54 -14.54
C THR A 219 13.08 10.14 -15.97
N LYS A 220 13.91 9.11 -16.17
CA LYS A 220 14.30 8.61 -17.49
C LYS A 220 13.08 8.10 -18.27
N MET A 221 12.25 7.27 -17.64
CA MET A 221 11.06 6.67 -18.27
C MET A 221 9.97 7.69 -18.63
N ASN A 222 9.94 8.85 -17.97
CA ASN A 222 8.99 9.94 -18.27
C ASN A 222 9.48 10.89 -19.38
N ILE A 223 10.74 10.78 -19.82
CA ILE A 223 11.33 11.58 -20.91
C ILE A 223 11.25 10.84 -22.26
N GLU A 224 11.27 9.51 -22.23
CA GLU A 224 11.09 8.61 -23.37
C GLU A 224 9.63 8.49 -23.82
#